data_AF-A0A6I0ESC7-F1
#
_entry.id   AF-A0A6I0ESC7-F1
#
_cell.length_a   1.000
_cell.length_b   1.000
_cell.length_c   1.000
_cell.angle_alpha   90.00
_cell.angle_beta   90.00
_cell.angle_gamma   90.00
#
_symmetry.space_group_name_H-M   'P 1'
#
loop_
_entity.id
_entity.type
_entity.pdbx_description
1 polymer ?
#
loop_
_entity_poly.entity_id
_entity_poly.type
_entity_poly.pdbx_seq_one_letter_code
_entity_poly.pdbx_strand_id
1 'polypeptide(L)' 'MTTKNAKPSSLAQETAIETTVRLAAINKIAREELGVETLDARNSDQLDFHELAVWQIRKALLKAYEAGMTRR' A
#
# COMPACT_ATOMS: atom_id res chain seq x y z
N MET A 1 -29.14 -20.76 19.78
CA MET A 1 -28.14 -20.92 18.70
C MET A 1 -27.17 -19.74 18.80
N THR A 2 -26.13 -19.87 19.62
CA THR A 2 -25.22 -18.77 19.96
C THR A 2 -23.90 -18.89 19.23
N THR A 3 -23.56 -17.78 18.57
CA THR A 3 -22.32 -17.29 17.97
C THR A 3 -21.06 -18.17 18.06
N LYS A 4 -20.60 -18.68 16.91
CA LYS A 4 -19.23 -19.13 16.71
C LYS A 4 -18.34 -17.92 16.42
N ASN A 5 -17.71 -17.35 17.44
CA ASN A 5 -16.55 -16.47 17.27
C ASN A 5 -15.35 -17.34 16.86
N ALA A 6 -15.23 -17.61 15.56
CA ALA A 6 -14.03 -18.22 15.01
C ALA A 6 -12.94 -17.13 14.97
N LYS A 7 -12.01 -17.16 15.93
CA LYS A 7 -10.79 -16.37 15.90
C LYS A 7 -10.08 -16.66 14.57
N PRO A 8 -9.74 -15.65 13.74
CA PRO A 8 -9.01 -15.91 12.51
C PRO A 8 -7.70 -16.63 12.85
N SER A 9 -7.37 -17.67 12.08
CA SER A 9 -6.16 -18.48 12.23
C SER A 9 -4.92 -17.57 12.37
N SER A 10 -3.99 -17.90 13.30
CA SER A 10 -2.76 -17.13 13.58
C SER A 10 -2.01 -16.72 12.30
N LEU A 11 -1.96 -17.63 11.33
CA LEU A 11 -1.32 -17.45 10.03
C LEU A 11 -2.03 -16.39 9.16
N ALA A 12 -3.36 -16.29 9.24
CA ALA A 12 -4.14 -15.26 8.57
C ALA A 12 -3.96 -13.88 9.23
N GLN A 13 -3.75 -13.84 10.55
CA GLN A 13 -3.47 -12.60 11.27
C GLN A 13 -2.06 -12.07 10.95
N GLU A 14 -1.06 -12.95 10.93
CA GLU A 14 0.33 -12.62 10.57
C GLU A 14 0.45 -12.10 9.14
N THR A 15 -0.22 -12.74 8.18
CA THR A 15 -0.24 -12.29 6.77
C THR A 15 -0.97 -10.96 6.58
N ALA A 16 -2.04 -10.71 7.32
CA ALA A 16 -2.75 -9.43 7.30
C ALA A 16 -1.88 -8.28 7.87
N ILE A 17 -1.16 -8.53 8.96
CA ILE A 17 -0.21 -7.58 9.55
C ILE A 17 0.93 -7.31 8.56
N GLU A 18 1.49 -8.34 7.95
CA GLU A 18 2.56 -8.20 6.98
C GLU A 18 2.12 -7.36 5.78
N THR A 19 0.90 -7.59 5.28
CA THR A 19 0.27 -6.84 4.19
C THR A 19 0.08 -5.38 4.57
N THR A 20 -0.44 -5.11 5.78
CA THR A 20 -0.63 -3.75 6.30
C THR A 20 0.68 -2.96 6.34
N VAL A 21 1.77 -3.61 6.78
CA VAL A 21 3.10 -2.97 6.82
C VAL A 21 3.62 -2.67 5.41
N ARG A 22 3.42 -3.58 4.43
CA ARG A 22 3.80 -3.34 3.03
C ARG A 22 3.00 -2.18 2.44
N LEU A 23 1.69 -2.14 2.69
CA LEU A 23 0.82 -1.04 2.24
C LEU A 23 1.24 0.30 2.85
N ALA A 24 1.64 0.33 4.13
CA ALA A 24 2.14 1.55 4.75
C ALA A 24 3.41 2.09 4.06
N ALA A 25 4.34 1.21 3.69
CA ALA A 25 5.54 1.60 2.95
C ALA A 25 5.20 2.12 1.55
N ILE A 26 4.31 1.44 0.83
CA ILE A 26 3.86 1.87 -0.51
C ILE A 26 3.17 3.22 -0.44
N ASN A 27 2.27 3.44 0.53
CA ASN A 27 1.58 4.71 0.72
C ASN A 27 2.55 5.86 1.06
N LYS A 28 3.61 5.59 1.82
CA LYS A 28 4.68 6.59 2.06
C LYS A 28 5.38 6.97 0.76
N ILE A 29 5.71 6.00 -0.08
CA ILE A 29 6.36 6.24 -1.37
C ILE A 29 5.45 7.03 -2.32
N ALA A 30 4.15 6.69 -2.38
CA ALA A 30 3.18 7.42 -3.19
C ALA A 30 3.12 8.90 -2.83
N ARG A 31 3.08 9.23 -1.52
CA ARG A 31 3.09 10.62 -1.04
C ARG A 31 4.39 11.34 -1.37
N GLU A 32 5.53 10.70 -1.15
CA GLU A 32 6.85 11.35 -1.29
C GLU A 32 7.29 11.52 -2.75
N GLU A 33 6.98 10.56 -3.62
CA GLU A 33 7.51 10.52 -4.99
C GLU A 33 6.49 10.96 -6.04
N LEU A 34 5.22 10.63 -5.83
CA LEU A 34 4.14 10.92 -6.76
C LEU A 34 3.27 12.10 -6.32
N GLY A 35 3.38 12.54 -5.07
CA GLY A 35 2.50 13.58 -4.51
C GLY A 35 1.04 13.11 -4.35
N VAL A 36 0.81 11.79 -4.35
CA VAL A 36 -0.50 11.18 -4.22
C VAL A 36 -0.78 10.89 -2.75
N GLU A 37 -1.87 11.44 -2.22
CA GLU A 37 -2.24 11.36 -0.80
C GLU A 37 -2.53 9.91 -0.35
N THR A 38 -3.33 9.20 -1.15
CA THR A 38 -3.76 7.82 -0.92
C THR A 38 -3.84 7.05 -2.23
N LEU A 39 -3.61 5.73 -2.18
CA LEU A 39 -3.82 4.82 -3.30
C LEU A 39 -5.21 4.15 -3.28
N ASP A 40 -6.05 4.48 -2.30
CA ASP A 40 -7.44 4.04 -2.26
C ASP A 40 -8.27 4.85 -3.28
N ALA A 41 -9.14 4.16 -4.02
CA ALA A 41 -10.07 4.81 -4.95
C ALA A 41 -11.09 5.67 -4.19
N ARG A 42 -11.20 6.94 -4.58
CA ARG A 42 -12.11 7.92 -3.96
C ARG A 42 -13.36 8.19 -4.80
N ASN A 43 -13.46 7.55 -5.97
CA ASN A 43 -14.56 7.69 -6.93
C ASN A 43 -14.76 9.16 -7.36
N SER A 44 -13.65 9.85 -7.61
CA SER A 44 -13.62 11.25 -8.02
C SER A 44 -12.45 11.48 -8.96
N ASP A 45 -12.74 11.94 -10.18
CA ASP A 45 -11.73 12.03 -11.22
C ASP A 45 -10.53 12.91 -10.81
N GLN A 46 -10.79 14.06 -10.18
CA GLN A 46 -9.75 14.98 -9.71
C GLN A 46 -8.87 14.39 -8.60
N LEU A 47 -9.39 13.40 -7.88
CA LEU A 47 -8.73 12.79 -6.74
C LEU A 47 -8.04 11.47 -7.10
N ASP A 48 -8.48 10.80 -8.17
CA ASP A 48 -8.02 9.47 -8.57
C ASP A 48 -7.14 9.47 -9.82
N PHE A 49 -7.25 10.50 -10.69
CA PHE A 49 -6.39 10.65 -11.87
C PHE A 49 -5.31 11.70 -11.63
N HIS A 50 -4.07 11.30 -11.86
CA HIS A 50 -2.90 12.15 -11.66
C HIS A 50 -2.06 12.23 -12.94
N GLU A 51 -1.77 13.45 -13.39
CA GLU A 51 -0.78 13.68 -14.43
C GLU A 51 0.62 13.66 -13.81
N LEU A 52 1.36 12.57 -14.05
CA LEU A 52 2.66 12.33 -13.45
C LEU A 52 3.74 12.20 -14.52
N ALA A 53 4.90 12.78 -14.24
CA ALA A 53 6.02 12.61 -15.13
C ALA A 53 6.60 11.19 -15.04
N VAL A 54 7.03 10.63 -16.16
CA VAL A 54 7.56 9.25 -16.24
C VAL A 54 8.77 9.01 -15.32
N TRP A 55 9.55 10.05 -15.02
CA TRP A 55 10.68 9.95 -14.08
C TRP A 55 10.23 9.85 -12.62
N GLN A 56 9.11 10.47 -12.23
CA GLN A 56 8.54 10.30 -10.89
C GLN A 56 8.04 8.86 -10.69
N ILE A 57 7.34 8.32 -11.71
CA ILE A 57 6.88 6.94 -11.72
C ILE A 57 8.07 5.98 -11.58
N ARG A 58 9.13 6.18 -12.37
CA ARG A 58 10.37 5.39 -12.27
C ARG A 58 10.98 5.43 -10.87
N LYS A 59 11.06 6.62 -10.25
CA LYS A 59 11.65 6.79 -8.91
C LYS A 59 10.81 6.11 -7.82
N ALA A 60 9.49 6.21 -7.89
CA ALA A 60 8.58 5.53 -6.98
C ALA A 60 8.72 4.00 -7.07
N LEU A 61 8.77 3.45 -8.28
CA LEU A 61 8.93 2.01 -8.51
C LEU A 61 10.27 1.49 -7.97
N LEU A 62 11.37 2.23 -8.18
CA LEU A 62 12.67 1.84 -7.66
C LEU A 62 12.66 1.80 -6.12
N LYS A 63 12.11 2.84 -5.48
CA LYS A 63 11.99 2.87 -4.01
C LYS A 63 11.10 1.75 -3.46
N ALA A 64 10.01 1.41 -4.15
CA ALA A 64 9.14 0.32 -3.74
C ALA A 64 9.86 -1.04 -3.82
N TYR A 65 10.67 -1.24 -4.85
CA TYR A 65 11.49 -2.43 -5.01
C TYR A 65 12.57 -2.55 -3.91
N GLU A 66 13.30 -1.46 -3.63
CA GLU A 66 14.32 -1.40 -2.57
C GLU A 66 13.72 -1.64 -1.18
N ALA A 67 12.54 -1.06 -0.91
CA ALA A 67 11.81 -1.29 0.34
C ALA A 67 11.40 -2.76 0.51
N GLY A 68 11.06 -3.44 -0.59
CA GLY A 68 10.76 -4.88 -0.60
C GLY A 68 11.99 -5.75 -0.35
N MET A 69 13.18 -5.34 -0.82
CA MET A 69 14.43 -6.08 -0.64
C MET A 69 15.00 -5.99 0.78
N THR A 70 14.82 -4.85 1.45
CA THR A 70 15.36 -4.61 2.79
C THR A 70 14.71 -5.51 3.86
N ARG A 71 13.53 -6.07 3.56
CA ARG A 71 12.70 -6.83 4.51
C ARG A 71 12.97 -8.34 4.52
N ARG A 72 14.16 -8.79 4.10
CA ARG A 72 14.53 -10.21 4.04
C ARG A 72 15.05 -10.76 5.36
#